data_AF-A0A932S6K5-F1
#
_entry.id   AF-A0A932S6K5-F1
#
_cell.length_a   1.000
_cell.length_b   1.000
_cell.length_c   1.000
_cell.angle_alpha   90.00
_cell.angle_beta   90.00
_cell.angle_gamma   90.00
#
_symmetry.space_group_name_H-M   'P 1'
#
loop_
_entity.id
_entity.type
_entity.pdbx_description
1 polymer ?
#
loop_
_entity_poly.entity_id
_entity_poly.type
_entity_poly.pdbx_seq_one_letter_code
_entity_poly.pdbx_strand_id
1 'polypeptide(L)'
;YSALDEMGEVRRLISGVDVVTAATDPPQNTRAKGRSQLVELVLSRRAPRFYLFDWNGVALDRHTYVEMSDPFETYEHGSMK
;
A
#
# COMPACT_ATOMS: atom_id res chain seq x y z
N TYR A 1 8.85 -5.48 26.17
CA TYR A 1 9.43 -4.87 24.97
C TYR A 1 9.27 -3.35 25.00
N SER A 2 8.05 -2.79 24.94
CA SER A 2 7.84 -1.32 24.91
C SER A 2 8.48 -0.56 26.08
N ALA A 3 8.37 -1.07 27.32
CA ALA A 3 9.03 -0.45 28.48
C ALA A 3 10.56 -0.43 28.38
N LEU A 4 11.18 -1.47 27.79
CA LEU A 4 12.64 -1.50 27.57
C LEU A 4 13.05 -0.48 26.50
N ASP A 5 12.22 -0.30 25.47
CA ASP A 5 12.44 0.69 24.43
C ASP A 5 12.32 2.13 25.00
N GLU A 6 11.33 2.38 25.85
CA GLU A 6 11.18 3.65 26.59
C GLU A 6 12.34 3.93 27.55
N MET A 7 12.90 2.87 28.15
CA MET A 7 14.08 2.94 29.02
C MET A 7 15.40 3.06 28.25
N GLY A 8 15.40 2.97 26.91
CA GLY A 8 16.61 3.04 26.08
C GLY A 8 17.44 1.75 26.08
N GLU A 9 16.90 0.64 26.57
CA GLU A 9 17.53 -0.68 26.68
C GLU A 9 17.38 -1.50 25.37
N VAL A 10 16.83 -0.89 24.32
CA VAL A 10 16.64 -1.49 23.00
C VAL A 10 17.39 -0.69 21.94
N ARG A 11 18.03 -1.41 21.00
CA ARG A 11 18.60 -0.79 19.80
C ARG A 11 17.54 -0.60 18.73
N ARG A 12 17.15 0.64 18.46
CA ARG A 12 16.28 0.97 17.32
C ARG A 12 17.06 0.95 16.00
N LEU A 13 16.43 0.39 14.96
CA LEU A 13 16.97 0.38 13.59
C LEU A 13 16.40 1.50 12.72
N ILE A 14 15.21 1.98 13.05
CA ILE A 14 14.49 3.07 12.37
C ILE A 14 13.89 4.00 13.41
N SER A 15 13.54 5.22 13.00
CA SER A 15 12.92 6.19 13.90
C SER A 15 11.43 5.90 14.10
N GLY A 16 10.85 6.45 15.17
CA GLY A 16 9.41 6.40 15.36
C GLY A 16 8.63 7.15 14.26
N VAL A 17 9.24 8.18 13.67
CA VAL A 17 8.65 8.91 12.53
C VAL A 17 8.54 7.99 11.32
N ASP A 18 9.59 7.21 11.01
CA ASP A 18 9.56 6.26 9.88
C ASP A 18 8.46 5.21 10.05
N VAL A 19 8.22 4.75 11.29
CA VAL A 19 7.14 3.80 11.61
C VAL A 19 5.77 4.43 11.36
N VAL A 20 5.56 5.69 11.78
CA VAL A 20 4.30 6.40 11.57
C VAL A 20 4.05 6.65 10.08
N THR A 21 5.07 7.08 9.34
CA THR A 21 5.00 7.27 7.88
C THR A 21 4.62 5.95 7.19
N ALA A 22 5.27 4.84 7.54
CA ALA A 22 4.99 3.52 6.95
C ALA A 22 3.58 2.98 7.26
N ALA A 23 2.86 3.55 8.24
CA ALA A 23 1.47 3.18 8.51
C ALA A 23 0.50 3.69 7.43
N THR A 24 0.86 4.77 6.72
CA THR A 24 0.05 5.37 5.66
C THR A 24 0.68 5.25 4.28
N ASP A 25 2.00 5.17 4.21
CA ASP A 25 2.75 5.10 2.95
C ASP A 25 3.23 3.68 2.66
N PRO A 26 2.93 3.13 1.48
CA PRO A 26 3.43 1.82 1.10
C PRO A 26 4.94 1.87 0.77
N PRO A 27 5.61 0.71 0.68
CA PRO A 27 6.93 0.60 0.06
C PRO A 27 6.91 1.11 -1.39
N GLN A 28 7.80 2.06 -1.69
CA GLN A 28 7.78 2.85 -2.93
C GLN A 28 8.38 2.15 -4.16
N ASN A 29 8.96 0.97 -3.98
CA ASN A 29 9.71 0.23 -5.00
C ASN A 29 9.11 -1.17 -5.26
N THR A 30 7.83 -1.34 -4.98
CA THR A 30 7.10 -2.60 -5.17
C THR A 30 5.69 -2.31 -5.67
N ARG A 31 4.97 -3.37 -6.05
CA ARG A 31 3.53 -3.31 -6.40
C ARG A 31 2.64 -2.73 -5.32
N ALA A 32 3.09 -2.68 -4.06
CA ALA A 32 2.35 -2.04 -2.98
C ALA A 32 2.09 -0.55 -3.25
N LYS A 33 3.00 0.12 -3.98
CA LYS A 33 2.83 1.50 -4.41
C LYS A 33 1.62 1.66 -5.33
N GLY A 34 1.57 0.94 -6.45
CA GLY A 34 0.42 0.96 -7.35
C GLY A 34 -0.87 0.53 -6.66
N ARG A 35 -0.81 -0.46 -5.74
CA ARG A 35 -2.01 -0.87 -4.99
C ARG A 35 -2.56 0.27 -4.13
N SER A 36 -1.69 1.05 -3.47
CA SER A 36 -2.13 2.21 -2.68
C SER A 36 -2.81 3.29 -3.53
N GLN A 37 -2.33 3.54 -4.75
CA GLN A 37 -2.94 4.51 -5.67
C GLN A 37 -4.34 4.07 -6.09
N LEU A 38 -4.55 2.76 -6.26
CA LEU A 38 -5.88 2.21 -6.51
C LEU A 38 -6.79 2.30 -5.28
N VAL A 39 -6.26 2.15 -4.05
CA VAL A 39 -7.00 2.42 -2.81
C VAL A 39 -7.44 3.88 -2.77
N GLU A 40 -6.53 4.81 -3.03
CA GLU A 40 -6.82 6.25 -3.07
C GLU A 40 -7.89 6.59 -4.13
N LEU A 41 -7.78 5.99 -5.32
CA LEU A 41 -8.78 6.12 -6.38
C LEU A 41 -10.16 5.62 -5.92
N VAL A 42 -10.24 4.51 -5.21
CA VAL A 42 -11.52 4.01 -4.68
C VAL A 42 -12.09 4.95 -3.62
N LEU A 43 -11.25 5.42 -2.69
CA LEU A 43 -11.66 6.31 -1.59
C LEU A 43 -12.09 7.69 -2.06
N SER A 44 -11.55 8.20 -3.18
CA SER A 44 -11.93 9.49 -3.76
C SER A 44 -13.31 9.48 -4.46
N ARG A 45 -13.92 8.30 -4.66
CA ARG A 45 -15.23 8.18 -5.33
C ARG A 45 -16.35 8.66 -4.41
N ARG A 46 -17.26 9.47 -4.97
CA ARG A 46 -18.44 9.99 -4.27
C ARG A 46 -19.43 8.90 -3.81
N ALA A 47 -19.47 7.75 -4.49
CA ALA A 47 -20.32 6.62 -4.13
C ALA A 47 -19.54 5.30 -4.24
N PRO A 48 -19.67 4.39 -3.26
CA PRO A 48 -18.96 3.13 -3.28
C PRO A 48 -19.53 2.21 -4.37
N ARG A 49 -18.70 1.88 -5.36
CA ARG A 49 -18.91 0.73 -6.25
C ARG A 49 -18.29 -0.50 -5.59
N PHE A 50 -18.69 -1.71 -6.00
CA PHE A 50 -18.00 -2.93 -5.58
C PHE A 50 -16.50 -2.79 -5.85
N TYR A 51 -15.65 -3.20 -4.89
CA TYR A 51 -14.20 -3.29 -5.08
C TYR A 51 -13.65 -4.46 -4.26
N LEU A 52 -12.49 -4.98 -4.68
CA LEU A 52 -11.75 -6.02 -3.97
C LEU A 52 -10.25 -5.77 -4.17
N PHE A 53 -9.46 -5.89 -3.10
CA PHE A 53 -8.01 -5.80 -3.14
C PHE A 53 -7.39 -7.14 -2.71
N ASP A 54 -6.44 -7.62 -3.50
CA ASP A 54 -5.60 -8.78 -3.17
C ASP A 54 -4.11 -8.43 -3.44
N TRP A 55 -3.22 -9.39 -3.22
CA TRP A 55 -1.79 -9.24 -3.36
C TRP A 55 -1.37 -8.96 -4.80
N ASN A 56 -1.95 -9.67 -5.76
CA ASN A 56 -1.58 -9.66 -7.19
C ASN A 56 -2.65 -9.05 -8.09
N GLY A 57 -3.67 -8.39 -7.52
CA GLY A 57 -4.64 -7.67 -8.34
C GLY A 57 -5.74 -6.97 -7.55
N VAL A 58 -6.48 -6.14 -8.27
CA VAL A 58 -7.52 -5.27 -7.71
C VAL A 58 -8.72 -5.24 -8.64
N ALA A 59 -9.90 -5.59 -8.13
CA ALA A 59 -11.16 -5.30 -8.79
C ALA A 59 -11.63 -3.91 -8.38
N LEU A 60 -11.78 -3.00 -9.34
CA LEU A 60 -12.25 -1.63 -9.11
C LEU A 60 -13.78 -1.49 -9.27
N ASP A 61 -14.40 -2.41 -10.00
CA ASP A 61 -15.84 -2.63 -10.12
C ASP A 61 -16.12 -4.02 -10.69
N ARG A 62 -17.35 -4.28 -11.16
CA ARG A 62 -17.75 -5.58 -11.73
C ARG A 62 -17.03 -5.95 -13.04
N HIS A 63 -16.42 -4.99 -13.73
CA HIS A 63 -15.85 -5.14 -15.07
C HIS A 63 -14.40 -4.68 -15.16
N THR A 64 -13.90 -3.93 -14.18
CA THR A 64 -12.52 -3.45 -14.15
C THR A 64 -11.70 -4.24 -13.14
N TYR A 65 -10.72 -5.00 -13.64
CA TYR A 65 -9.72 -5.70 -12.86
C TYR A 65 -8.32 -5.26 -13.31
N VAL A 66 -7.46 -4.96 -12.35
CA VAL A 66 -6.06 -4.59 -12.57
C VAL A 66 -5.18 -5.70 -12.03
N GLU A 67 -4.40 -6.35 -12.90
CA GLU A 67 -3.43 -7.37 -12.50
C GLU A 67 -2.09 -6.73 -12.07
N MET A 68 -1.48 -7.29 -11.02
CA MET A 68 -0.23 -6.82 -10.42
C MET A 68 0.70 -8.02 -10.14
N SER A 69 1.02 -8.76 -11.19
CA SER A 69 1.72 -10.05 -11.13
C SER A 69 3.19 -9.94 -10.74
N ASP A 70 3.90 -8.90 -11.18
CA ASP A 70 5.29 -8.64 -10.80
C ASP A 70 5.35 -7.88 -9.46
N PRO A 71 5.93 -8.46 -8.39
CA PRO A 71 6.04 -7.77 -7.11
C PRO A 71 6.99 -6.55 -7.13
N PHE A 72 7.91 -6.46 -8.10
CA PHE A 72 8.92 -5.40 -8.20
C PHE A 72 8.49 -4.26 -9.14
N GLU A 73 7.45 -4.44 -9.94
CA GLU A 73 6.86 -3.35 -10.73
C GLU A 73 5.99 -2.46 -9.83
N THR A 74 6.09 -1.14 -9.98
CA THR A 74 5.34 -0.18 -9.14
C THR A 74 3.97 0.19 -9.69
N TYR A 75 3.68 -0.14 -10.96
CA TYR A 75 2.40 0.08 -11.66
C TYR A 75 1.92 1.55 -11.71
N GLU A 76 2.84 2.53 -11.62
CA GLU A 76 2.49 3.96 -11.51
C GLU A 76 1.98 4.61 -12.80
N HIS A 77 2.16 3.98 -13.97
CA HIS A 77 2.01 4.66 -15.27
C HIS A 77 1.26 3.83 -16.32
N GLY A 78 0.08 3.33 -15.99
CA GLY A 78 -0.83 2.82 -17.02
C GLY A 78 -0.29 1.63 -17.83
N SER A 79 0.71 0.90 -17.32
CA SER A 79 1.05 -0.45 -17.78
C SER A 79 -0.06 -1.45 -17.41
N MET A 80 -1.33 -1.05 -17.52
CA MET A 80 -2.48 -1.92 -17.45
C MET A 80 -2.70 -2.38 -18.89
N LYS A 81 -2.06 -3.50 -19.25
CA LYS A 81 -2.43 -4.24 -20.46
C LYS A 81 -3.83 -4.82 -20.31
#